data_AF-A0A935QHC3-F1
#
_entry.id   AF-A0A935QHC3-F1
#
_cell.length_a   1.000
_cell.length_b   1.000
_cell.length_c   1.000
_cell.angle_alpha   90.00
_cell.angle_beta   90.00
_cell.angle_gamma   90.00
#
_symmetry.space_group_name_H-M   'P 1'
#
loop_
_entity.id
_entity.type
_entity.pdbx_description
1 polymer ?
#
loop_
_entity_poly.entity_id
_entity_poly.type
_entity_poly.pdbx_seq_one_letter_code
_entity_poly.pdbx_strand_id
1 'polypeptide(L)'
;MTTLAESIATISSWPEVAEAMDEAREACTQLRWHQALRRRIPEAAAESRVRGAAASAELDGAPYSIDRVRDLMRGATPWPQHLDPVDATVRAAVHVTAETEHASRLLAVPGQVLARLHVAAATGLLPDDLVGRPRLDGEGCAEFGEIGPAPQGAELAARLRTVAELLALADAPALVVGALVHAEIACLRPFGRGNGLVARAVERAVVIGRGLDPTGASVPEVGHLNAGITAYVGALTGYAQGSRAGLTLWLRQSAKAIVAGAQEGHRIADAVLVGRLT
;
A
#
# COMPACT_ATOMS: atom_id res chain seq x y z
N MET A 1 25.94 -10.19 -15.01
CA MET A 1 24.58 -10.27 -14.42
C MET A 1 24.21 -8.85 -14.03
N THR A 2 23.08 -8.34 -14.50
CA THR A 2 22.59 -7.01 -14.14
C THR A 2 22.15 -7.02 -12.68
N THR A 3 22.61 -6.06 -11.90
CA THR A 3 22.20 -5.88 -10.51
C THR A 3 20.76 -5.38 -10.43
N LEU A 4 20.13 -5.53 -9.25
CA LEU A 4 18.80 -4.97 -9.03
C LEU A 4 18.79 -3.45 -9.24
N ALA A 5 19.80 -2.74 -8.75
CA ALA A 5 19.94 -1.29 -8.92
C ALA A 5 20.01 -0.88 -10.40
N GLU A 6 20.81 -1.57 -11.22
CA GLU A 6 20.88 -1.34 -12.67
C GLU A 6 19.56 -1.63 -13.38
N SER A 7 18.83 -2.65 -12.93
CA SER A 7 17.50 -3.00 -13.46
C SER A 7 16.50 -1.89 -13.15
N ILE A 8 16.48 -1.39 -11.92
CA ILE A 8 15.62 -0.26 -11.51
C ILE A 8 15.97 1.00 -12.29
N ALA A 9 17.25 1.33 -12.47
CA ALA A 9 17.68 2.47 -13.27
C ALA A 9 17.21 2.34 -14.73
N THR A 10 17.30 1.13 -15.29
CA THR A 10 16.83 0.83 -16.65
C THR A 10 15.32 0.98 -16.79
N ILE A 11 14.54 0.45 -15.85
CA ILE A 11 13.07 0.57 -15.84
C ILE A 11 12.65 2.03 -15.69
N SER A 12 13.33 2.77 -14.80
CA SER A 12 13.04 4.18 -14.51
C SER A 12 13.32 5.10 -15.70
N SER A 13 14.19 4.71 -16.63
CA SER A 13 14.51 5.48 -17.83
C SER A 13 13.59 5.21 -19.02
N TRP A 14 12.64 4.28 -18.91
CA TRP A 14 11.63 4.10 -19.94
C TRP A 14 10.75 5.35 -20.03
N PRO A 15 10.51 5.91 -21.23
CA PRO A 15 9.81 7.18 -21.38
C PRO A 15 8.48 7.25 -20.64
N GLU A 16 7.67 6.18 -20.73
CA GLU A 16 6.35 6.11 -20.13
C GLU A 16 6.39 5.97 -18.60
N VAL A 17 7.49 5.46 -18.05
CA VAL A 17 7.72 5.37 -16.60
C VAL A 17 8.29 6.68 -16.07
N ALA A 18 9.22 7.30 -16.80
CA ALA A 18 9.78 8.61 -16.47
C ALA A 18 8.69 9.69 -16.41
N GLU A 19 7.84 9.76 -17.44
CA GLU A 19 6.69 10.67 -17.48
C GLU A 19 5.76 10.45 -16.28
N ALA A 20 5.41 9.19 -16.00
CA ALA A 20 4.53 8.84 -14.89
C ALA A 20 5.15 9.17 -13.51
N MET A 21 6.47 9.00 -13.35
CA MET A 21 7.19 9.41 -12.13
C MET A 21 7.16 10.92 -11.94
N ASP A 22 7.31 11.68 -13.03
CA ASP A 22 7.31 13.14 -12.99
C ASP A 22 5.93 13.68 -12.61
N GLU A 23 4.85 13.14 -13.19
CA GLU A 23 3.48 13.49 -12.83
C GLU A 23 3.18 13.22 -11.34
N ALA A 24 3.55 12.05 -10.84
CA ALA A 24 3.34 11.70 -9.44
C ALA A 24 4.15 12.59 -8.48
N ARG A 25 5.39 12.92 -8.84
CA ARG A 25 6.25 13.81 -8.06
C ARG A 25 5.69 15.23 -8.02
N GLU A 26 5.23 15.74 -9.16
CA GLU A 26 4.62 17.07 -9.25
C GLU A 26 3.35 17.14 -8.39
N ALA A 27 2.45 16.16 -8.51
CA ALA A 27 1.22 16.12 -7.72
C ALA A 27 1.49 16.08 -6.20
N CYS A 28 2.42 15.23 -5.75
CA CYS A 28 2.80 15.19 -4.33
C CYS A 28 3.52 16.48 -3.87
N THR A 29 4.29 17.11 -4.75
CA THR A 29 4.95 18.39 -4.45
C THR A 29 3.91 19.49 -4.26
N GLN A 30 2.92 19.59 -5.16
CA GLN A 30 1.81 20.54 -5.03
C GLN A 30 1.04 20.34 -3.73
N LEU A 31 0.73 19.08 -3.37
CA LEU A 31 0.09 18.74 -2.10
C LEU A 31 0.94 19.20 -0.91
N ARG A 32 2.24 18.89 -0.90
CA ARG A 32 3.16 19.27 0.18
C ARG A 32 3.18 20.78 0.43
N TRP A 33 3.01 21.59 -0.61
CA TRP A 33 2.99 23.04 -0.52
C TRP A 33 1.61 23.64 -0.20
N HIS A 34 0.57 22.81 -0.05
CA HIS A 34 -0.76 23.25 0.34
C HIS A 34 -0.74 24.02 1.68
N GLN A 35 -1.49 25.13 1.76
CA GLN A 35 -1.43 26.04 2.90
C GLN A 35 -1.77 25.35 4.23
N ALA A 36 -2.72 24.41 4.23
CA ALA A 36 -3.11 23.67 5.43
C ALA A 36 -1.94 22.89 6.05
N LEU A 37 -1.09 22.29 5.20
CA LEU A 37 0.03 21.45 5.64
C LEU A 37 1.19 22.26 6.24
N ARG A 38 1.10 23.60 6.29
CA ARG A 38 2.07 24.39 7.07
C ARG A 38 1.90 24.23 8.57
N ARG A 39 0.69 23.90 9.04
CA ARG A 39 0.34 23.84 10.46
C ARG A 39 -0.54 22.67 10.86
N ARG A 40 -1.15 21.98 9.89
CA ARG A 40 -2.18 20.95 10.11
C ARG A 40 -1.81 19.59 9.49
N ILE A 41 -0.52 19.27 9.39
CA ILE A 41 -0.04 17.96 8.90
C ILE A 41 -0.63 16.81 9.73
N PRO A 42 -0.62 16.84 11.08
CA PRO A 42 -1.14 15.74 11.87
C PRO A 42 -2.61 15.43 11.58
N GLU A 43 -3.44 16.45 11.40
CA GLU A 43 -4.86 16.29 11.06
C GLU A 43 -5.06 15.76 9.65
N ALA A 44 -4.33 16.31 8.67
CA ALA A 44 -4.42 15.81 7.29
C ALA A 44 -3.92 14.36 7.18
N ALA A 45 -2.84 14.00 7.86
CA ALA A 45 -2.31 12.64 7.87
C ALA A 45 -3.22 11.66 8.64
N ALA A 46 -3.90 12.12 9.69
CA ALA A 46 -4.90 11.31 10.39
C ALA A 46 -6.10 11.01 9.50
N GLU A 47 -6.66 12.02 8.83
CA GLU A 47 -7.77 11.82 7.90
C GLU A 47 -7.35 11.01 6.66
N SER A 48 -6.12 11.22 6.16
CA SER A 48 -5.55 10.41 5.08
C SER A 48 -5.53 8.91 5.43
N ARG A 49 -5.20 8.57 6.68
CA ARG A 49 -5.27 7.17 7.16
C ARG A 49 -6.70 6.64 7.29
N VAL A 50 -7.67 7.48 7.65
CA VAL A 50 -9.09 7.08 7.67
C VAL A 50 -9.56 6.68 6.27
N ARG A 51 -9.31 7.54 5.29
CA ARG A 51 -9.70 7.28 3.89
C ARG A 51 -8.90 6.13 3.29
N GLY A 52 -7.62 6.04 3.61
CA GLY A 52 -6.75 4.93 3.21
C GLY A 52 -7.26 3.59 3.75
N ALA A 53 -7.65 3.53 5.02
CA ALA A 53 -8.21 2.32 5.62
C ALA A 53 -9.54 1.92 4.97
N ALA A 54 -10.44 2.88 4.73
CA ALA A 54 -11.71 2.63 4.06
C ALA A 54 -11.51 2.08 2.64
N ALA A 55 -10.67 2.74 1.83
CA ALA A 55 -10.38 2.31 0.46
C ALA A 55 -9.65 0.97 0.41
N SER A 56 -8.72 0.73 1.35
CA SER A 56 -8.00 -0.53 1.46
C SER A 56 -8.93 -1.69 1.84
N ALA A 57 -9.91 -1.47 2.72
CA ALA A 57 -10.91 -2.48 3.05
C ALA A 57 -11.84 -2.77 1.86
N GLU A 58 -12.26 -1.74 1.12
CA GLU A 58 -13.09 -1.90 -0.07
C GLU A 58 -12.37 -2.67 -1.20
N LEU A 59 -11.08 -2.41 -1.42
CA LEU A 59 -10.25 -3.18 -2.35
C LEU A 59 -10.17 -4.69 -1.97
N ASP A 60 -10.37 -5.03 -0.70
CA ASP A 60 -10.45 -6.41 -0.20
C ASP A 60 -11.91 -6.88 0.01
N GLY A 61 -12.88 -6.18 -0.61
CA GLY A 61 -14.29 -6.59 -0.65
C GLY A 61 -15.12 -6.25 0.59
N ALA A 62 -14.62 -5.37 1.46
CA ALA A 62 -15.27 -4.98 2.72
C ALA A 62 -15.57 -3.46 2.79
N PRO A 63 -16.55 -2.96 2.02
CA PRO A 63 -16.82 -1.52 1.91
C PRO A 63 -17.54 -0.96 3.14
N TYR A 64 -16.88 -0.06 3.89
CA TYR A 64 -17.50 0.81 4.89
C TYR A 64 -17.48 2.26 4.41
N SER A 65 -18.46 3.05 4.84
CA SER A 65 -18.41 4.50 4.63
C SER A 65 -17.23 5.11 5.40
N ILE A 66 -16.63 6.16 4.82
CA ILE A 66 -15.49 6.86 5.44
C ILE A 66 -15.88 7.36 6.84
N ASP A 67 -17.10 7.88 7.02
CA ASP A 67 -17.61 8.33 8.33
C ASP A 67 -17.62 7.21 9.37
N ARG A 68 -18.06 6.01 8.98
CA ARG A 68 -18.06 4.84 9.88
C ARG A 68 -16.64 4.42 10.25
N VAL A 69 -15.71 4.39 9.29
CA VAL A 69 -14.30 4.09 9.56
C VAL A 69 -13.69 5.16 10.48
N ARG A 70 -14.01 6.44 10.25
CA ARG A 70 -13.56 7.55 11.11
C ARG A 70 -14.03 7.38 12.54
N ASP A 71 -15.30 7.05 12.75
CA ASP A 71 -15.89 6.84 14.07
C ASP A 71 -15.25 5.66 14.81
N LEU A 72 -14.93 4.58 14.11
CA LEU A 72 -14.20 3.43 14.67
C LEU A 72 -12.75 3.83 15.04
N MET A 73 -12.04 4.53 14.16
CA MET A 73 -10.65 4.93 14.38
C MET A 73 -10.48 5.93 15.52
N ARG A 74 -11.43 6.86 15.69
CA ARG A 74 -11.42 7.84 16.80
C ARG A 74 -12.05 7.31 18.08
N GLY A 75 -12.55 6.07 18.09
CA GLY A 75 -13.22 5.46 19.25
C GLY A 75 -14.57 6.07 19.59
N ALA A 76 -15.21 6.79 18.66
CA ALA A 76 -16.55 7.33 18.86
C ALA A 76 -17.63 6.24 18.80
N THR A 77 -17.34 5.17 18.06
CA THR A 77 -18.19 3.97 17.97
C THR A 77 -17.34 2.75 18.28
N PRO A 78 -17.78 1.83 19.17
CA PRO A 78 -17.06 0.59 19.42
C PRO A 78 -17.19 -0.37 18.24
N TRP A 79 -16.21 -1.26 18.10
CA TRP A 79 -16.36 -2.42 17.22
C TRP A 79 -17.52 -3.32 17.70
N PRO A 80 -18.22 -4.00 16.77
CA PRO A 80 -19.19 -5.02 17.15
C PRO A 80 -18.56 -6.09 18.06
N GLN A 81 -19.34 -6.62 19.00
CA GLN A 81 -18.85 -7.66 19.92
C GLN A 81 -18.47 -8.95 19.18
N HIS A 82 -19.19 -9.26 18.10
CA HIS A 82 -18.88 -10.34 17.17
C HIS A 82 -18.60 -9.71 15.82
N LEU A 83 -17.40 -9.93 15.30
CA LEU A 83 -17.00 -9.43 14.00
C LEU A 83 -17.39 -10.45 12.94
N ASP A 84 -18.22 -10.02 12.00
CA ASP A 84 -18.38 -10.77 10.76
C ASP A 84 -17.12 -10.65 9.88
N PRO A 85 -17.05 -11.36 8.74
CA PRO A 85 -15.88 -11.26 7.85
C PRO A 85 -15.59 -9.85 7.31
N VAL A 86 -16.61 -9.00 7.14
CA VAL A 86 -16.46 -7.62 6.66
C VAL A 86 -15.87 -6.75 7.78
N ASP A 87 -16.44 -6.81 8.99
CA ASP A 87 -15.91 -6.14 10.18
C ASP A 87 -14.44 -6.50 10.43
N ALA A 88 -14.12 -7.80 10.30
CA ALA A 88 -12.77 -8.32 10.44
C ALA A 88 -11.78 -7.68 9.45
N THR A 89 -12.16 -7.59 8.17
CA THR A 89 -11.33 -6.98 7.12
C THR A 89 -11.19 -5.46 7.32
N VAL A 90 -12.26 -4.75 7.67
CA VAL A 90 -12.19 -3.30 7.96
C VAL A 90 -11.29 -3.04 9.17
N ARG A 91 -11.39 -3.86 10.22
CA ARG A 91 -10.53 -3.75 11.41
C ARG A 91 -9.06 -3.97 11.06
N ALA A 92 -8.76 -4.99 10.26
CA ALA A 92 -7.41 -5.23 9.76
C ALA A 92 -6.89 -4.05 8.94
N ALA A 93 -7.71 -3.49 8.03
CA ALA A 93 -7.35 -2.33 7.22
C ALA A 93 -7.07 -1.09 8.08
N VAL A 94 -7.84 -0.86 9.15
CA VAL A 94 -7.61 0.21 10.12
C VAL A 94 -6.26 0.02 10.83
N HIS A 95 -5.99 -1.18 11.36
CA HIS A 95 -4.77 -1.44 12.12
C HIS A 95 -3.51 -1.36 11.24
N VAL A 96 -3.51 -2.00 10.07
CA VAL A 96 -2.36 -2.00 9.18
C VAL A 96 -2.08 -0.61 8.59
N THR A 97 -3.13 0.17 8.28
CA THR A 97 -2.97 1.56 7.82
C THR A 97 -2.39 2.44 8.92
N ALA A 98 -2.80 2.24 10.18
CA ALA A 98 -2.21 2.96 11.32
C ALA A 98 -0.73 2.63 11.53
N GLU A 99 -0.32 1.36 11.34
CA GLU A 99 1.06 0.91 11.48
C GLU A 99 2.01 1.49 10.40
N THR A 100 1.48 2.01 9.28
CA THR A 100 2.30 2.59 8.20
C THR A 100 3.17 3.77 8.66
N GLU A 101 2.73 4.55 9.66
CA GLU A 101 3.53 5.65 10.21
C GLU A 101 4.84 5.11 10.80
N HIS A 102 4.76 4.02 11.56
CA HIS A 102 5.93 3.38 12.15
C HIS A 102 6.76 2.64 11.10
N ALA A 103 6.10 1.86 10.22
CA ALA A 103 6.76 1.11 9.16
C ALA A 103 7.58 2.00 8.21
N SER A 104 7.13 3.22 7.93
CA SER A 104 7.85 4.19 7.08
C SER A 104 9.24 4.55 7.61
N ARG A 105 9.48 4.40 8.92
CA ARG A 105 10.78 4.68 9.58
C ARG A 105 11.70 3.47 9.62
N LEU A 106 11.20 2.30 9.22
CA LEU A 106 11.89 1.01 9.32
C LEU A 106 12.22 0.39 7.97
N LEU A 107 12.11 1.11 6.85
CA LEU A 107 12.32 0.56 5.50
C LEU A 107 13.70 -0.11 5.31
N ALA A 108 14.72 0.30 6.07
CA ALA A 108 16.04 -0.32 6.09
C ALA A 108 16.09 -1.70 6.80
N VAL A 109 14.99 -2.13 7.44
CA VAL A 109 14.85 -3.43 8.12
C VAL A 109 13.63 -4.18 7.55
N PRO A 110 13.69 -4.64 6.28
CA PRO A 110 12.51 -5.09 5.54
C PRO A 110 11.73 -6.23 6.20
N GLY A 111 12.42 -7.19 6.82
CA GLY A 111 11.77 -8.29 7.52
C GLY A 111 10.90 -7.81 8.69
N GLN A 112 11.35 -6.78 9.41
CA GLN A 112 10.57 -6.19 10.51
C GLN A 112 9.37 -5.39 9.97
N VAL A 113 9.52 -4.68 8.86
CA VAL A 113 8.41 -3.98 8.18
C VAL A 113 7.30 -4.98 7.80
N LEU A 114 7.65 -6.05 7.08
CA LEU A 114 6.69 -7.04 6.62
C LEU A 114 6.01 -7.78 7.77
N ALA A 115 6.79 -8.22 8.77
CA ALA A 115 6.26 -8.91 9.93
C ALA A 115 5.27 -8.03 10.72
N ARG A 116 5.62 -6.77 11.00
CA ARG A 116 4.77 -5.85 11.77
C ARG A 116 3.49 -5.49 11.04
N LEU A 117 3.58 -5.21 9.75
CA LEU A 117 2.38 -4.94 8.94
C LEU A 117 1.47 -6.17 8.86
N HIS A 118 2.03 -7.37 8.73
CA HIS A 118 1.23 -8.58 8.76
C HIS A 118 0.59 -8.85 10.14
N VAL A 119 1.30 -8.58 11.24
CA VAL A 119 0.69 -8.62 12.59
C VAL A 119 -0.51 -7.69 12.66
N ALA A 120 -0.36 -6.43 12.23
CA ALA A 120 -1.45 -5.47 12.22
C ALA A 120 -2.63 -5.90 11.30
N ALA A 121 -2.34 -6.57 10.19
CA ALA A 121 -3.36 -7.02 9.22
C ALA A 121 -4.04 -8.35 9.59
N ALA A 122 -3.45 -9.20 10.42
CA ALA A 122 -3.90 -10.59 10.59
C ALA A 122 -4.15 -11.04 12.03
N THR A 123 -3.77 -10.25 13.05
CA THR A 123 -4.06 -10.60 14.45
C THR A 123 -5.56 -10.82 14.68
N GLY A 124 -5.90 -11.99 15.23
CA GLY A 124 -7.28 -12.42 15.45
C GLY A 124 -8.01 -12.91 14.20
N LEU A 125 -7.35 -12.98 13.04
CA LEU A 125 -7.88 -13.53 11.79
C LEU A 125 -7.22 -14.85 11.38
N LEU A 126 -6.06 -15.15 11.97
CA LEU A 126 -5.30 -16.39 11.81
C LEU A 126 -4.89 -16.92 13.20
N PRO A 127 -4.57 -18.22 13.33
CA PRO A 127 -3.84 -18.73 14.48
C PRO A 127 -2.54 -17.96 14.71
N ASP A 128 -2.20 -17.71 15.97
CA ASP A 128 -1.09 -16.81 16.36
C ASP A 128 0.26 -17.26 15.80
N ASP A 129 0.48 -18.56 15.62
CA ASP A 129 1.70 -19.14 15.07
C ASP A 129 1.87 -18.93 13.54
N LEU A 130 0.82 -18.47 12.86
CA LEU A 130 0.85 -18.09 11.44
C LEU A 130 1.06 -16.58 11.22
N VAL A 131 0.89 -15.76 12.27
CA VAL A 131 0.95 -14.29 12.17
C VAL A 131 2.40 -13.80 12.19
N GLY A 132 2.69 -12.77 11.39
CA GLY A 132 4.01 -12.14 11.32
C GLY A 132 5.12 -12.91 10.59
N ARG A 133 4.83 -14.07 9.98
CA ARG A 133 5.81 -14.85 9.19
C ARG A 133 5.28 -15.25 7.81
N PRO A 134 6.14 -15.47 6.81
CA PRO A 134 5.73 -16.04 5.54
C PRO A 134 5.15 -17.46 5.68
N ARG A 135 4.35 -17.86 4.68
CA ARG A 135 3.81 -19.21 4.50
C ARG A 135 4.94 -20.22 4.31
N LEU A 136 4.77 -21.39 4.91
CA LEU A 136 5.58 -22.57 4.66
C LEU A 136 5.03 -23.39 3.50
N ASP A 137 5.81 -24.36 3.04
CA ASP A 137 5.40 -25.25 1.95
C ASP A 137 4.13 -26.04 2.35
N GLY A 138 3.11 -26.05 1.49
CA GLY A 138 1.81 -26.64 1.78
C GLY A 138 0.81 -25.72 2.51
N GLU A 139 1.23 -24.57 3.05
CA GLU A 139 0.29 -23.55 3.56
C GLU A 139 -0.29 -22.75 2.39
N GLY A 140 -1.62 -22.68 2.27
CA GLY A 140 -2.31 -21.99 1.16
C GLY A 140 -2.67 -20.52 1.45
N CYS A 141 -3.09 -19.81 0.41
CA CYS A 141 -3.74 -18.49 0.49
C CYS A 141 -4.78 -18.38 -0.63
N ALA A 142 -6.00 -17.94 -0.29
CA ALA A 142 -7.11 -17.81 -1.24
C ALA A 142 -7.19 -16.43 -1.92
N GLU A 143 -6.49 -15.43 -1.38
CA GLU A 143 -6.48 -14.06 -1.92
C GLU A 143 -5.92 -14.03 -3.34
N PHE A 144 -6.41 -13.11 -4.18
CA PHE A 144 -5.96 -12.89 -5.56
C PHE A 144 -5.86 -14.16 -6.43
N GLY A 145 -6.83 -15.07 -6.30
CA GLY A 145 -6.86 -16.31 -7.08
C GLY A 145 -6.88 -16.06 -8.60
N GLU A 146 -7.38 -14.91 -9.04
CA GLU A 146 -7.43 -14.49 -10.45
C GLU A 146 -6.04 -14.22 -11.05
N ILE A 147 -5.02 -13.98 -10.22
CA ILE A 147 -3.62 -13.80 -10.66
C ILE A 147 -2.98 -15.16 -11.00
N GLY A 148 -3.49 -16.25 -10.43
CA GLY A 148 -2.95 -17.61 -10.58
C GLY A 148 -2.37 -18.18 -9.28
N PRO A 149 -1.71 -19.36 -9.34
CA PRO A 149 -1.17 -20.01 -8.15
C PRO A 149 -0.09 -19.15 -7.49
N ALA A 150 -0.13 -19.05 -6.16
CA ALA A 150 0.93 -18.39 -5.40
C ALA A 150 2.20 -19.24 -5.40
N PRO A 151 3.39 -18.65 -5.60
CA PRO A 151 4.67 -19.34 -5.39
C PRO A 151 4.79 -19.95 -3.99
N GLN A 152 5.54 -21.04 -3.89
CA GLN A 152 5.83 -21.74 -2.63
C GLN A 152 7.33 -22.07 -2.51
N GLY A 153 7.72 -22.63 -1.37
CA GLY A 153 9.07 -23.10 -1.10
C GLY A 153 10.18 -22.13 -1.49
N ALA A 154 11.14 -22.62 -2.27
CA ALA A 154 12.34 -21.88 -2.66
C ALA A 154 12.05 -20.64 -3.52
N GLU A 155 11.01 -20.68 -4.35
CA GLU A 155 10.64 -19.54 -5.21
C GLU A 155 10.10 -18.37 -4.37
N LEU A 156 9.18 -18.66 -3.44
CA LEU A 156 8.66 -17.65 -2.52
C LEU A 156 9.79 -17.02 -1.71
N ALA A 157 10.67 -17.85 -1.15
CA ALA A 157 11.82 -17.38 -0.37
C ALA A 157 12.78 -16.51 -1.21
N ALA A 158 13.03 -16.87 -2.47
CA ALA A 158 13.89 -16.10 -3.37
C ALA A 158 13.29 -14.73 -3.71
N ARG A 159 12.00 -14.68 -4.06
CA ARG A 159 11.35 -13.42 -4.42
C ARG A 159 11.13 -12.51 -3.20
N LEU A 160 10.89 -13.06 -2.02
CA LEU A 160 10.87 -12.28 -0.77
C LEU A 160 12.24 -11.65 -0.44
N ARG A 161 13.35 -12.31 -0.79
CA ARG A 161 14.68 -11.68 -0.69
C ARG A 161 14.79 -10.49 -1.64
N THR A 162 14.30 -10.62 -2.88
CA THR A 162 14.24 -9.48 -3.82
C THR A 162 13.38 -8.33 -3.29
N VAL A 163 12.24 -8.62 -2.65
CA VAL A 163 11.43 -7.59 -1.96
C VAL A 163 12.23 -6.89 -0.87
N ALA A 164 12.98 -7.63 -0.06
CA ALA A 164 13.84 -7.06 0.97
C ALA A 164 14.96 -6.19 0.36
N GLU A 165 15.61 -6.64 -0.70
CA GLU A 165 16.63 -5.88 -1.43
C GLU A 165 16.07 -4.59 -2.03
N LEU A 166 14.86 -4.62 -2.60
CA LEU A 166 14.16 -3.43 -3.11
C LEU A 166 13.91 -2.40 -2.00
N LEU A 167 13.40 -2.85 -0.85
CA LEU A 167 13.12 -1.98 0.30
C LEU A 167 14.40 -1.37 0.90
N ALA A 168 15.51 -2.11 0.89
CA ALA A 168 16.81 -1.65 1.37
C ALA A 168 17.55 -0.72 0.37
N LEU A 169 17.13 -0.66 -0.90
CA LEU A 169 17.79 0.13 -1.93
C LEU A 169 17.50 1.64 -1.78
N ALA A 170 18.34 2.35 -1.04
CA ALA A 170 18.10 3.74 -0.61
C ALA A 170 17.92 4.75 -1.77
N ASP A 171 18.72 4.66 -2.84
CA ASP A 171 18.76 5.68 -3.90
C ASP A 171 17.77 5.44 -5.05
N ALA A 172 16.93 4.40 -4.96
CA ALA A 172 15.97 4.08 -6.00
C ALA A 172 14.69 4.96 -5.91
N PRO A 173 14.09 5.34 -7.06
CA PRO A 173 12.86 6.14 -7.08
C PRO A 173 11.74 5.50 -6.24
N ALA A 174 11.20 6.28 -5.29
CA ALA A 174 10.19 5.81 -4.33
C ALA A 174 8.97 5.19 -5.01
N LEU A 175 8.50 5.81 -6.11
CA LEU A 175 7.36 5.30 -6.88
C LEU A 175 7.62 3.91 -7.46
N VAL A 176 8.78 3.72 -8.09
CA VAL A 176 9.13 2.44 -8.72
C VAL A 176 9.28 1.36 -7.65
N VAL A 177 9.97 1.65 -6.55
CA VAL A 177 10.13 0.68 -5.45
C VAL A 177 8.80 0.36 -4.78
N GLY A 178 7.99 1.37 -4.46
CA GLY A 178 6.67 1.18 -3.85
C GLY A 178 5.76 0.33 -4.72
N ALA A 179 5.69 0.62 -6.02
CA ALA A 179 4.91 -0.14 -6.98
C ALA A 179 5.41 -1.59 -7.11
N LEU A 180 6.72 -1.81 -7.28
CA LEU A 180 7.27 -3.16 -7.41
C LEU A 180 7.04 -4.00 -6.17
N VAL A 181 7.29 -3.46 -4.97
CA VAL A 181 7.09 -4.18 -3.72
C VAL A 181 5.61 -4.50 -3.49
N HIS A 182 4.71 -3.57 -3.83
CA HIS A 182 3.28 -3.81 -3.79
C HIS A 182 2.91 -5.00 -4.68
N ALA A 183 3.28 -4.98 -5.96
CA ALA A 183 2.95 -6.07 -6.88
C ALA A 183 3.60 -7.40 -6.49
N GLU A 184 4.85 -7.40 -6.03
CA GLU A 184 5.49 -8.61 -5.50
C GLU A 184 4.69 -9.18 -4.33
N ILE A 185 4.33 -8.40 -3.31
CA ILE A 185 3.57 -8.91 -2.16
C ILE A 185 2.21 -9.47 -2.61
N ALA A 186 1.50 -8.77 -3.49
CA ALA A 186 0.20 -9.21 -4.00
C ALA A 186 0.28 -10.49 -4.85
N CYS A 187 1.34 -10.66 -5.65
CA CYS A 187 1.56 -11.84 -6.48
C CYS A 187 2.14 -13.04 -5.71
N LEU A 188 3.03 -12.78 -4.74
CA LEU A 188 3.65 -13.81 -3.91
C LEU A 188 2.69 -14.37 -2.88
N ARG A 189 1.80 -13.51 -2.36
CA ARG A 189 0.91 -13.81 -1.24
C ARG A 189 1.69 -14.48 -0.12
N PRO A 190 2.72 -13.79 0.42
CA PRO A 190 3.63 -14.42 1.37
C PRO A 190 2.95 -14.85 2.67
N PHE A 191 1.74 -14.37 2.98
CA PHE A 191 1.01 -14.69 4.20
C PHE A 191 -0.25 -15.51 3.91
N GLY A 192 -0.77 -16.20 4.93
CA GLY A 192 -2.03 -16.95 4.84
C GLY A 192 -3.26 -16.06 4.58
N ARG A 193 -3.19 -14.79 4.98
CA ARG A 193 -4.23 -13.76 4.81
C ARG A 193 -3.61 -12.36 4.96
N GLY A 194 -4.27 -11.32 4.45
CA GLY A 194 -3.93 -9.91 4.60
C GLY A 194 -2.92 -9.39 3.59
N ASN A 195 -2.64 -10.11 2.50
CA ASN A 195 -1.57 -9.74 1.56
C ASN A 195 -1.90 -8.45 0.79
N GLY A 196 -3.17 -8.25 0.42
CA GLY A 196 -3.61 -7.01 -0.24
C GLY A 196 -3.44 -5.79 0.66
N LEU A 197 -3.88 -5.90 1.91
CA LEU A 197 -3.68 -4.89 2.94
C LEU A 197 -2.19 -4.58 3.16
N VAL A 198 -1.35 -5.62 3.31
CA VAL A 198 0.09 -5.43 3.52
C VAL A 198 0.76 -4.80 2.30
N ALA A 199 0.40 -5.20 1.09
CA ALA A 199 0.96 -4.64 -0.14
C ALA A 199 0.73 -3.11 -0.23
N ARG A 200 -0.52 -2.68 -0.01
CA ARG A 200 -0.89 -1.25 0.02
C ARG A 200 -0.22 -0.49 1.17
N ALA A 201 -0.15 -1.11 2.36
CA ALA A 201 0.50 -0.51 3.51
C ALA A 201 2.02 -0.33 3.33
N VAL A 202 2.70 -1.28 2.68
CA VAL A 202 4.12 -1.14 2.35
C VAL A 202 4.34 -0.06 1.30
N GLU A 203 3.49 0.02 0.26
CA GLU A 203 3.55 1.11 -0.71
C GLU A 203 3.42 2.47 -0.02
N ARG A 204 2.42 2.64 0.84
CA ARG A 204 2.24 3.86 1.65
C ARG A 204 3.47 4.17 2.50
N ALA A 205 4.02 3.16 3.19
CA ALA A 205 5.23 3.33 3.99
C ALA A 205 6.44 3.76 3.16
N VAL A 206 6.59 3.26 1.93
CA VAL A 206 7.64 3.67 0.98
C VAL A 206 7.43 5.11 0.51
N VAL A 207 6.20 5.48 0.13
CA VAL A 207 5.84 6.84 -0.30
C VAL A 207 6.20 7.87 0.78
N ILE A 208 5.93 7.56 2.05
CA ILE A 208 6.25 8.41 3.19
C ILE A 208 7.76 8.38 3.49
N GLY A 209 8.31 7.20 3.74
CA GLY A 209 9.66 7.02 4.26
C GLY A 209 10.77 7.40 3.28
N ARG A 210 10.48 7.38 1.97
CA ARG A 210 11.41 7.84 0.93
C ARG A 210 11.12 9.26 0.43
N GLY A 211 10.17 9.97 1.06
CA GLY A 211 9.96 11.40 0.85
C GLY A 211 9.23 11.78 -0.43
N LEU A 212 8.51 10.86 -1.08
CA LEU A 212 7.62 11.23 -2.18
C LEU A 212 6.44 12.06 -1.65
N ASP A 213 5.83 11.63 -0.54
CA ASP A 213 4.98 12.47 0.31
C ASP A 213 5.37 12.29 1.79
N PRO A 214 6.33 13.07 2.31
CA PRO A 214 6.77 12.97 3.70
C PRO A 214 5.71 13.46 4.70
N THR A 215 4.63 14.10 4.24
CA THR A 215 3.55 14.57 5.13
C THR A 215 2.57 13.45 5.46
N GLY A 216 2.51 12.40 4.64
CA GLY A 216 1.53 11.31 4.77
C GLY A 216 0.10 11.75 4.53
N ALA A 217 -0.12 12.86 3.79
CA ALA A 217 -1.43 13.39 3.47
C ALA A 217 -2.03 12.75 2.21
N SER A 218 -1.20 12.28 1.27
CA SER A 218 -1.64 11.53 0.09
C SER A 218 -2.32 10.22 0.48
N VAL A 219 -3.31 9.81 -0.31
CA VAL A 219 -4.09 8.58 -0.08
C VAL A 219 -3.96 7.62 -1.28
N PRO A 220 -2.81 6.94 -1.47
CA PRO A 220 -2.60 6.01 -2.58
C PRO A 220 -3.70 4.94 -2.71
N GLU A 221 -4.26 4.48 -1.60
CA GLU A 221 -5.31 3.47 -1.57
C GLU A 221 -6.60 3.95 -2.25
N VAL A 222 -6.99 5.22 -2.05
CA VAL A 222 -8.10 5.85 -2.78
C VAL A 222 -7.76 5.96 -4.26
N GLY A 223 -6.51 6.23 -4.61
CA GLY A 223 -6.06 6.24 -5.99
C GLY A 223 -6.20 4.90 -6.69
N HIS A 224 -5.80 3.81 -6.04
CA HIS A 224 -5.99 2.45 -6.55
C HIS A 224 -7.47 2.09 -6.66
N LEU A 225 -8.27 2.44 -5.66
CA LEU A 225 -9.72 2.21 -5.69
C LEU A 225 -10.42 2.99 -6.81
N ASN A 226 -10.04 4.25 -7.06
CA ASN A 226 -10.60 5.09 -8.12
C ASN A 226 -10.38 4.53 -9.53
N ALA A 227 -9.29 3.77 -9.74
CA ALA A 227 -9.07 3.06 -11.00
C ALA A 227 -10.07 1.90 -11.20
N GLY A 228 -10.68 1.42 -10.11
CA GLY A 228 -11.61 0.30 -10.07
C GLY A 228 -10.91 -1.02 -9.72
N ILE A 229 -11.58 -1.84 -8.90
CA ILE A 229 -11.07 -3.14 -8.43
C ILE A 229 -10.64 -4.04 -9.62
N THR A 230 -11.43 -4.07 -10.70
CA THR A 230 -11.10 -4.85 -11.91
C THR A 230 -9.82 -4.37 -12.59
N ALA A 231 -9.60 -3.05 -12.68
CA ALA A 231 -8.37 -2.51 -13.26
C ALA A 231 -7.17 -2.76 -12.34
N TYR A 232 -7.35 -2.65 -11.02
CA TYR A 232 -6.33 -2.97 -10.03
C TYR A 232 -5.86 -4.43 -10.12
N VAL A 233 -6.79 -5.38 -10.07
CA VAL A 233 -6.48 -6.80 -10.20
C VAL A 233 -5.94 -7.12 -11.59
N GLY A 234 -6.53 -6.55 -12.66
CA GLY A 234 -6.07 -6.77 -14.04
C GLY A 234 -4.63 -6.32 -14.29
N ALA A 235 -4.20 -5.20 -13.71
CA ALA A 235 -2.82 -4.74 -13.81
C ALA A 235 -1.84 -5.61 -13.02
N LEU A 236 -2.24 -6.12 -11.84
CA LEU A 236 -1.47 -7.11 -11.09
C LEU A 236 -1.35 -8.44 -11.85
N THR A 237 -2.42 -8.90 -12.50
CA THR A 237 -2.39 -10.06 -13.40
C THR A 237 -1.44 -9.83 -14.57
N GLY A 238 -1.45 -8.63 -15.16
CA GLY A 238 -0.50 -8.24 -16.21
C GLY A 238 0.95 -8.25 -15.73
N TYR A 239 1.22 -7.71 -14.53
CA TYR A 239 2.54 -7.75 -13.88
C TYR A 239 3.01 -9.20 -13.67
N ALA A 240 2.13 -10.08 -13.19
CA ALA A 240 2.45 -11.48 -12.90
C ALA A 240 2.90 -12.28 -14.13
N GLN A 241 2.58 -11.83 -15.35
CA GLN A 241 3.06 -12.45 -16.59
C GLN A 241 4.55 -12.21 -16.86
N GLY A 242 5.21 -11.31 -16.11
CA GLY A 242 6.65 -11.06 -16.22
C GLY A 242 7.08 -10.38 -17.52
N SER A 243 6.15 -9.72 -18.23
CA SER A 243 6.44 -9.01 -19.48
C SER A 243 6.74 -7.53 -19.25
N ARG A 244 7.52 -6.91 -20.15
CA ARG A 244 7.74 -5.44 -20.13
C ARG A 244 6.43 -4.67 -20.20
N ALA A 245 5.46 -5.14 -21.00
CA ALA A 245 4.16 -4.50 -21.13
C ALA A 245 3.37 -4.52 -19.81
N GLY A 246 3.32 -5.69 -19.14
CA GLY A 246 2.67 -5.85 -17.84
C GLY A 246 3.32 -5.01 -16.75
N LEU A 247 4.65 -4.98 -16.69
CA LEU A 247 5.40 -4.13 -15.77
C LEU A 247 5.13 -2.63 -16.02
N THR A 248 5.17 -2.20 -17.27
CA THR A 248 4.90 -0.80 -17.64
C THR A 248 3.47 -0.40 -17.29
N LEU A 249 2.50 -1.27 -17.56
CA LEU A 249 1.09 -1.06 -17.20
C LEU A 249 0.94 -0.85 -15.69
N TRP A 250 1.51 -1.74 -14.88
CA TRP A 250 1.45 -1.64 -13.43
C TRP A 250 2.10 -0.35 -12.91
N LEU A 251 3.32 -0.03 -13.35
CA LEU A 251 4.02 1.19 -12.91
C LEU A 251 3.24 2.47 -13.24
N ARG A 252 2.67 2.55 -14.43
CA ARG A 252 1.83 3.70 -14.83
C ARG A 252 0.54 3.77 -14.01
N GLN A 253 -0.07 2.63 -13.70
CA GLN A 253 -1.26 2.58 -12.87
C GLN A 253 -0.97 2.99 -11.42
N SER A 254 0.12 2.51 -10.83
CA SER A 254 0.59 2.96 -9.51
C SER A 254 0.87 4.46 -9.50
N ALA A 255 1.51 5.00 -10.54
CA ALA A 255 1.72 6.44 -10.65
C ALA A 255 0.41 7.23 -10.67
N LYS A 256 -0.57 6.79 -11.46
CA LYS A 256 -1.92 7.39 -11.48
C LYS A 256 -2.62 7.30 -10.12
N ALA A 257 -2.44 6.19 -9.41
CA ALA A 257 -2.96 6.03 -8.05
C ALA A 257 -2.30 7.04 -7.09
N ILE A 258 -0.98 7.28 -7.19
CA ILE A 258 -0.31 8.32 -6.39
C ILE A 258 -0.83 9.72 -6.74
N VAL A 259 -1.01 10.04 -8.03
CA VAL A 259 -1.58 11.33 -8.46
C VAL A 259 -2.99 11.53 -7.90
N ALA A 260 -3.86 10.53 -8.05
CA ALA A 260 -5.22 10.58 -7.51
C ALA A 260 -5.23 10.62 -5.97
N GLY A 261 -4.30 9.94 -5.32
CA GLY A 261 -4.09 10.00 -3.87
C GLY A 261 -3.65 11.38 -3.40
N ALA A 262 -2.80 12.07 -4.16
CA ALA A 262 -2.41 13.45 -3.87
C ALA A 262 -3.58 14.43 -4.03
N GLN A 263 -4.43 14.23 -5.05
CA GLN A 263 -5.67 15.00 -5.23
C GLN A 263 -6.66 14.76 -4.09
N GLU A 264 -6.73 13.54 -3.55
CA GLU A 264 -7.51 13.29 -2.33
C GLU A 264 -6.89 13.98 -1.11
N GLY A 265 -5.57 13.97 -0.99
CA GLY A 265 -4.84 14.74 0.02
C GLY A 265 -5.16 16.24 -0.04
N HIS A 266 -5.32 16.81 -1.24
CA HIS A 266 -5.77 18.20 -1.39
C HIS A 266 -7.16 18.43 -0.82
N ARG A 267 -8.12 17.54 -1.11
CA ARG A 267 -9.48 17.62 -0.55
C ARG A 267 -9.48 17.54 0.98
N ILE A 268 -8.66 16.67 1.55
CA ILE A 268 -8.44 16.60 3.01
C ILE A 268 -7.85 17.92 3.52
N ALA A 269 -6.80 18.42 2.88
CA ALA A 269 -6.12 19.63 3.30
C ALA A 269 -7.03 20.86 3.24
N ASP A 270 -7.88 20.98 2.23
CA ASP A 270 -8.93 22.02 2.13
C ASP A 270 -9.92 21.94 3.28
N ALA A 271 -10.43 20.74 3.59
CA ALA A 271 -11.35 20.54 4.69
C ALA A 271 -10.75 20.93 6.04
N VAL A 272 -9.52 20.47 6.31
CA VAL A 272 -8.80 20.76 7.55
C VAL A 272 -8.48 22.25 7.70
N LEU A 273 -8.19 22.95 6.59
CA LEU A 273 -7.92 24.39 6.58
C LEU A 273 -9.11 25.19 7.11
N VAL A 274 -10.34 24.79 6.75
CA VAL A 274 -11.59 25.42 7.21
C VAL A 274 -12.12 24.81 8.52
N GLY A 275 -11.31 24.01 9.20
CA GLY A 275 -11.65 23.43 10.51
C GLY A 275 -12.61 22.25 10.48
N ARG A 276 -12.81 21.62 9.32
CA ARG A 276 -13.62 20.39 9.19
C ARG A 276 -12.71 19.16 9.27
N LEU A 277 -13.07 18.22 10.13
CA LEU A 277 -12.58 16.85 10.04
C LEU A 277 -13.61 16.10 9.18
N THR A 278 -13.37 16.09 7.87
CA THR A 278 -14.29 15.53 6.86
C THR A 278 -14.04 14.08 6.60
#